data_AF-A0A6V7ISU9-F1
#
_entry.id   AF-A0A6V7ISU9-F1
#
_cell.length_a   1.000
_cell.length_b   1.000
_cell.length_c   1.000
_cell.angle_alpha   90.00
_cell.angle_beta   90.00
_cell.angle_gamma   90.00
#
_symmetry.space_group_name_H-M   'P 1'
#
loop_
_entity.id
_entity.type
_entity.pdbx_description
1 polymer ?
#
loop_
_entity_poly.entity_id
_entity_poly.type
_entity_poly.pdbx_seq_one_letter_code
_entity_poly.pdbx_strand_id
1 'polypeptide(L)'
;TMVLSGNIDSLIDFFSFTAWIFYGGSMLALLVMRKTRPNHPRPYKCPLIIPILVLGISVYLIVAPIIDKPQIEYLYAAAFIAAGMFFYLPFVKYGYVPKFM
;
A
#
# COMPACT_ATOMS: atom_id res chain seq x y z
N THR A 1 -26.47 8.74 15.55
CA THR A 1 -25.61 7.91 16.42
C THR A 1 -24.81 6.83 15.68
N MET A 2 -24.88 6.74 14.35
CA MET A 2 -24.17 5.74 13.52
C MET A 2 -23.01 6.30 12.68
N VAL A 3 -22.33 7.35 13.18
CA VAL A 3 -21.10 7.91 12.54
C VAL A 3 -19.98 8.11 13.58
N LEU A 4 -20.28 7.96 14.87
CA LEU A 4 -19.33 8.09 15.99
C LEU A 4 -18.93 6.73 16.60
N SER A 5 -19.39 5.60 16.02
CA SER A 5 -19.28 4.26 16.62
C SER A 5 -18.28 3.34 15.92
N GLY A 6 -17.24 3.89 15.31
CA GLY A 6 -16.02 3.11 15.07
C GLY A 6 -15.10 3.40 16.24
N ASN A 7 -14.81 2.40 17.08
CA ASN A 7 -13.80 2.57 18.13
C ASN A 7 -12.51 3.12 17.48
N ILE A 8 -11.87 4.09 18.15
CA ILE A 8 -10.61 4.68 17.69
C ILE A 8 -9.59 3.58 17.36
N ASP A 9 -9.61 2.50 18.13
CA ASP A 9 -8.79 1.30 17.93
C ASP A 9 -8.99 0.69 16.52
N SER A 10 -10.23 0.49 16.08
CA SER A 10 -10.52 -0.06 14.74
C SER A 10 -10.05 0.87 13.62
N LEU A 11 -10.17 2.18 13.82
CA LEU A 11 -9.73 3.17 12.83
C LEU A 11 -8.21 3.22 12.73
N ILE A 12 -7.50 3.11 13.86
CA ILE A 12 -6.04 3.00 13.91
C ILE A 12 -5.58 1.71 13.22
N ASP A 13 -6.26 0.60 13.46
CA ASP A 13 -5.93 -0.69 12.84
C ASP A 13 -6.09 -0.62 11.31
N PHE A 14 -7.18 -0.02 10.83
CA PHE A 14 -7.42 0.17 9.39
C PHE A 14 -6.39 1.10 8.72
N PHE A 15 -6.09 2.24 9.36
CA PHE A 15 -5.09 3.18 8.86
C PHE A 15 -3.70 2.54 8.84
N SER A 16 -3.33 1.85 9.92
CA SER A 16 -2.04 1.17 10.04
C SER A 16 -1.90 0.10 8.98
N PHE A 17 -2.90 -0.77 8.80
CA PHE A 17 -2.92 -1.79 7.73
C PHE A 17 -2.65 -1.18 6.35
N THR A 18 -3.38 -0.09 6.03
CA THR A 18 -3.23 0.61 4.75
C THR A 18 -1.84 1.24 4.61
N ALA A 19 -1.32 1.88 5.65
CA ALA A 19 0.02 2.47 5.65
C ALA A 19 1.12 1.42 5.45
N TRP A 20 0.99 0.25 6.09
CA TRP A 20 1.94 -0.85 5.94
C TRP A 20 1.98 -1.45 4.54
N ILE A 21 0.87 -1.42 3.78
CA ILE A 21 0.85 -1.77 2.34
C ILE A 21 1.74 -0.81 1.55
N PHE A 22 1.61 0.50 1.77
CA PHE A 22 2.42 1.50 1.08
C PHE A 22 3.89 1.45 1.50
N TYR A 23 4.18 1.20 2.78
CA TYR A 23 5.55 1.01 3.25
C TYR A 23 6.20 -0.22 2.60
N GLY A 24 5.50 -1.37 2.57
CA GLY A 24 5.96 -2.55 1.85
C GLY A 24 6.21 -2.28 0.36
N GLY A 25 5.27 -1.61 -0.29
CA GLY A 25 5.37 -1.21 -1.70
C GLY A 25 6.57 -0.29 -1.97
N SER A 26 6.84 0.68 -1.09
CA SER A 26 8.00 1.57 -1.23
C SER A 26 9.34 0.83 -1.08
N MET A 27 9.42 -0.13 -0.15
CA MET A 27 10.62 -0.96 0.02
C MET A 27 10.83 -1.91 -1.16
N LEU A 28 9.74 -2.48 -1.68
CA LEU A 28 9.76 -3.27 -2.90
C LEU A 28 10.22 -2.42 -4.09
N ALA A 29 9.69 -1.21 -4.24
CA ALA A 29 10.11 -0.28 -5.28
C ALA A 29 11.61 0.06 -5.17
N LEU A 30 12.13 0.26 -3.95
CA LEU A 30 13.55 0.47 -3.73
C LEU A 30 14.39 -0.73 -4.17
N LEU A 31 13.97 -1.96 -3.84
CA LEU A 31 14.62 -3.20 -4.29
C LEU A 31 14.57 -3.36 -5.81
N VAL A 32 13.43 -3.06 -6.44
CA VAL A 32 13.27 -3.10 -7.90
C VAL A 32 14.17 -2.04 -8.56
N MET A 33 14.16 -0.80 -8.07
CA MET A 33 15.00 0.28 -8.60
C MET A 33 16.49 -0.02 -8.48
N ARG A 34 16.92 -0.81 -7.48
CA ARG A 34 18.31 -1.28 -7.42
C ARG A 34 18.69 -2.11 -8.63
N LYS A 35 17.77 -2.95 -9.13
CA LYS A 35 17.98 -3.82 -10.29
C LYS A 35 17.76 -3.09 -11.61
N THR A 36 16.73 -2.25 -11.70
CA THR A 36 16.36 -1.57 -12.96
C THR A 36 17.22 -0.34 -13.26
N ARG A 37 17.70 0.39 -12.23
CA ARG A 37 18.54 1.59 -12.41
C ARG A 37 19.80 1.57 -11.53
N PRO A 38 20.76 0.67 -11.81
CA PRO A 38 21.96 0.52 -10.99
C PRO A 38 22.89 1.75 -11.02
N ASN A 39 23.02 2.42 -12.17
CA ASN A 39 24.01 3.49 -12.40
C ASN A 39 23.54 4.91 -12.02
N HIS A 40 22.37 5.05 -11.41
CA HIS A 40 21.90 6.37 -10.98
C HIS A 40 22.76 6.87 -9.80
N PRO A 41 23.17 8.15 -9.75
CA PRO A 41 23.92 8.69 -8.63
C PRO A 41 23.09 8.58 -7.35
N ARG A 42 23.64 7.94 -6.32
CA ARG A 42 22.97 7.72 -5.02
C ARG A 42 23.79 8.40 -3.92
N PRO A 43 23.44 9.64 -3.53
CA PRO A 43 24.11 10.36 -2.43
C PRO A 43 24.00 9.61 -1.09
N TYR A 44 22.91 8.86 -0.89
CA TYR A 44 22.70 7.99 0.26
C TYR A 44 22.46 6.55 -0.18
N LYS A 45 23.22 5.61 0.38
CA LYS A 45 23.14 4.18 0.09
C LYS A 45 22.65 3.43 1.33
N CYS A 46 21.33 3.20 1.39
CA CYS A 46 20.76 2.36 2.45
C CYS A 46 21.32 0.92 2.38
N PRO A 47 21.68 0.27 3.50
CA PRO A 47 21.98 -1.15 3.52
C PRO A 47 20.81 -2.01 3.04
N LEU A 48 21.07 -3.05 2.24
CA LEU A 48 20.02 -3.88 1.61
C LEU A 48 19.21 -4.71 2.62
N ILE A 49 19.76 -4.90 3.81
CA ILE A 49 19.12 -5.61 4.93
C ILE A 49 17.86 -4.86 5.40
N ILE A 50 17.90 -3.52 5.45
CA ILE A 50 16.80 -2.72 5.98
C ILE A 50 15.53 -2.85 5.12
N PRO A 51 15.56 -2.64 3.79
CA PRO A 51 14.38 -2.84 2.95
C PRO A 51 13.81 -4.25 3.01
N ILE A 52 14.66 -5.28 3.11
CA ILE A 52 14.22 -6.68 3.19
C ILE A 52 13.50 -6.94 4.52
N LEU A 53 14.08 -6.49 5.64
CA LEU A 53 13.45 -6.63 6.95
C LEU A 53 12.11 -5.90 7.03
N VAL A 54 12.06 -4.64 6.59
CA VAL A 54 10.82 -3.85 6.60
C VAL A 54 9.76 -4.46 5.68
N LEU A 55 10.16 -5.02 4.53
CA LEU A 55 9.26 -5.73 3.64
C LEU A 55 8.69 -6.99 4.29
N GLY A 56 9.51 -7.76 5.00
CA GLY A 56 9.05 -8.92 5.77
C GLY A 56 8.06 -8.53 6.89
N ILE A 57 8.37 -7.48 7.65
CA ILE A 57 7.49 -6.94 8.70
C ILE A 57 6.17 -6.44 8.10
N SER A 58 6.23 -5.72 6.99
CA SER A 58 5.04 -5.24 6.27
C SER A 58 4.13 -6.40 5.86
N VAL A 59 4.68 -7.46 5.26
CA VAL A 59 3.90 -8.65 4.89
C VAL A 59 3.27 -9.29 6.12
N TYR A 60 4.02 -9.44 7.21
CA TYR A 60 3.47 -9.97 8.46
C TYR A 60 2.32 -9.12 9.01
N LEU A 61 2.48 -7.79 9.06
CA LEU A 61 1.47 -6.88 9.61
C LEU A 61 0.24 -6.72 8.71
N ILE A 62 0.34 -7.10 7.42
CA ILE A 62 -0.81 -7.22 6.52
C ILE A 62 -1.52 -8.56 6.76
N VAL A 63 -0.78 -9.65 6.93
CA VAL A 63 -1.34 -11.00 7.05
C VAL A 63 -1.93 -11.26 8.46
N ALA A 64 -1.28 -10.79 9.51
CA ALA A 64 -1.71 -10.98 10.90
C ALA A 64 -3.16 -10.54 11.16
N PRO A 65 -3.59 -9.29 10.82
CA PRO A 65 -4.98 -8.88 11.05
C PRO A 65 -5.98 -9.68 10.21
N ILE A 66 -5.61 -10.17 9.03
CA ILE A 66 -6.48 -11.01 8.18
C ILE A 66 -6.77 -12.36 8.86
N ILE A 67 -5.79 -12.93 9.59
CA ILE A 67 -5.92 -14.22 10.27
C ILE A 67 -6.59 -14.06 11.63
N ASP A 68 -6.14 -13.10 12.45
CA ASP A 68 -6.57 -12.99 13.84
C ASP A 68 -7.98 -12.40 14.00
N LYS A 69 -8.35 -11.46 13.13
CA LYS A 69 -9.67 -10.80 13.15
C LYS A 69 -10.10 -10.53 11.70
N PRO A 70 -10.73 -11.50 11.01
CA PRO A 70 -11.23 -11.31 9.66
C PRO A 70 -12.39 -10.31 9.66
N GLN A 71 -12.07 -9.03 9.76
CA GLN A 71 -13.00 -7.93 9.62
C GLN A 71 -13.12 -7.61 8.14
N ILE A 72 -14.36 -7.47 7.68
CA ILE A 72 -14.68 -7.14 6.28
C ILE A 72 -14.05 -5.79 5.88
N GLU A 73 -13.75 -4.92 6.85
CA GLU A 73 -13.08 -3.64 6.67
C GLU A 73 -11.72 -3.75 5.93
N TYR A 74 -10.89 -4.74 6.24
CA TYR A 74 -9.60 -4.92 5.55
C TYR A 74 -9.78 -5.33 4.08
N LEU A 75 -10.83 -6.10 3.80
CA LEU A 75 -11.19 -6.54 2.46
C LEU A 75 -11.72 -5.36 1.63
N TYR A 76 -12.51 -4.46 2.25
CA TYR A 76 -12.89 -3.18 1.64
C TYR A 76 -11.68 -2.28 1.39
N ALA A 77 -10.70 -2.21 2.30
CA ALA A 77 -9.47 -1.45 2.10
C ALA A 77 -8.70 -1.94 0.86
N ALA A 78 -8.47 -3.25 0.77
CA ALA A 78 -7.78 -3.87 -0.34
C ALA A 78 -8.53 -3.69 -1.66
N ALA A 79 -9.86 -3.87 -1.65
CA ALA A 79 -10.71 -3.65 -2.81
C ALA A 79 -10.70 -2.18 -3.24
N PHE A 80 -10.64 -1.22 -2.30
CA PHE A 80 -10.56 0.20 -2.60
C PHE A 80 -9.23 0.57 -3.27
N ILE A 81 -8.10 0.02 -2.79
CA ILE A 81 -6.80 0.19 -3.43
C ILE A 81 -6.81 -0.41 -4.85
N ALA A 82 -7.39 -1.60 -5.01
CA ALA A 82 -7.53 -2.24 -6.32
C ALA A 82 -8.46 -1.46 -7.26
N ALA A 83 -9.53 -0.85 -6.75
CA ALA A 83 -10.40 0.02 -7.51
C ALA A 83 -9.65 1.25 -8.03
N GLY A 84 -8.74 1.83 -7.22
CA GLY A 84 -7.84 2.89 -7.69
C GLY A 84 -7.02 2.48 -8.92
N MET A 85 -6.54 1.24 -8.98
CA MET A 85 -5.88 0.68 -10.16
C MET A 85 -6.84 0.48 -11.33
N PHE A 86 -8.08 0.06 -11.06
CA PHE A 86 -9.12 -0.08 -12.09
C PHE A 86 -9.46 1.27 -12.74
N PHE A 87 -9.52 2.36 -11.98
CA PHE A 87 -9.71 3.72 -12.51
C PHE A 87 -8.47 4.26 -13.24
N TYR A 88 -7.26 3.87 -12.85
CA TYR A 88 -6.04 4.27 -13.55
C TYR A 88 -6.02 3.81 -15.02
N LEU A 89 -6.54 2.60 -15.31
CA LEU A 89 -6.52 2.04 -16.66
C LEU A 89 -7.31 2.87 -17.70
N PRO A 90 -8.62 3.13 -17.56
CA PRO A 90 -9.39 3.89 -18.55
C PRO A 90 -8.95 5.35 -18.65
N PHE A 91 -8.67 6.01 -17.52
CA PHE A 91 -8.39 7.44 -17.49
C PHE A 91 -6.95 7.79 -17.88
N VAL A 92 -5.94 7.01 -17.43
CA VAL A 92 -4.52 7.34 -17.64
C VAL A 92 -3.90 6.55 -18.79
N LYS A 93 -4.17 5.24 -18.89
CA LYS A 93 -3.58 4.40 -19.94
C LYS A 93 -4.34 4.50 -21.27
N TYR A 94 -5.67 4.50 -21.23
CA TYR A 94 -6.51 4.63 -22.43
C TYR A 94 -6.84 6.07 -22.79
N GLY A 95 -6.49 7.05 -21.94
CA GLY A 95 -6.64 8.48 -22.24
C GLY A 95 -8.08 8.91 -22.48
N TYR A 96 -9.07 8.25 -21.85
CA TYR A 96 -10.45 8.71 -21.90
C TYR A 96 -10.56 10.02 -21.11
N VAL A 97 -10.44 11.13 -21.83
CA VAL A 97 -10.80 12.45 -21.33
C VAL A 97 -12.31 12.60 -21.58
N PRO A 98 -13.16 12.67 -20.53
CA PRO A 98 -14.55 13.03 -20.72
C PRO A 98 -14.59 14.40 -21.38
N LYS A 99 -15.31 14.53 -22.49
CA LYS A 99 -15.42 15.76 -23.31
C LYS A 99 -16.20 16.89 -22.61
N PHE A 100 -16.19 16.93 -21.28
CA PHE A 100 -16.97 17.83 -20.42
C PHE A 100 -16.10 18.66 -19.45
N MET A 101 -14.79 18.71 -19.66
CA MET A 101 -13.88 19.75 -19.16
C MET A 101 -13.04 20.28 -20.31
#